data_AF-A0AAV6CFX2-F1
#
_entry.id   AF-A0AAV6CFX2-F1
#
_cell.length_a   1.000
_cell.length_b   1.000
_cell.length_c   1.000
_cell.angle_alpha   90.00
_cell.angle_beta   90.00
_cell.angle_gamma   90.00
#
_symmetry.space_group_name_H-M   'P 1'
#
loop_
_entity.id
_entity.type
_entity.pdbx_description
1 polymer ?
#
loop_
_entity_poly.entity_id
_entity_poly.type
_entity_poly.pdbx_seq_one_letter_code
_entity_poly.pdbx_strand_id
1 'polypeptide(L)'
;RVRTFVKLFRHYIWLRDPFAHNHLLDAVLAHPGHPDLVVANGDFSCDSGFIGVSEPAAQQSAREALQKLRHRFGPAFHATFGDHELGKRSLDGKSGGLRLASFDAAQSELGLEPFWTKRIGRYLLIGVTSTLIAFPVYAPEALAEEIEGWKRLREKHLAQIAAVFSTLEKNDRALLFCHDPTALPYLWELPEVQAAAPRIEKTIIGHLHTQLIWTKSLLLAGMPSISFMGGSIRRMSRALHRARDWRPFKVLLCPSLTGSELLKDGGYYTARLDPSGIDPAVFRFHPLPR
;
A
#
# COMPACT_ATOMS: atom_id res chain seq x y z
N ARG A 1 2.88 -2.09 -31.37
CA ARG A 1 2.67 -3.43 -30.77
C ARG A 1 2.47 -3.34 -29.25
N VAL A 2 3.41 -2.79 -28.46
CA VAL A 2 3.25 -2.59 -27.00
C VAL A 2 2.00 -1.77 -26.63
N ARG A 3 1.72 -0.65 -27.30
CA ARG A 3 0.53 0.18 -27.06
C ARG A 3 -0.79 -0.59 -27.23
N THR A 4 -0.88 -1.48 -28.22
CA THR A 4 -2.08 -2.29 -28.46
C THR A 4 -2.27 -3.33 -27.37
N PHE A 5 -1.18 -4.00 -26.96
CA PHE A 5 -1.22 -4.96 -25.84
C PHE A 5 -1.65 -4.28 -24.54
N VAL A 6 -1.08 -3.13 -24.20
CA VAL A 6 -1.48 -2.36 -23.00
C VAL A 6 -2.96 -1.95 -23.07
N LYS A 7 -3.46 -1.55 -24.25
CA LYS A 7 -4.90 -1.24 -24.42
C LYS A 7 -5.78 -2.46 -24.20
N LEU A 8 -5.44 -3.61 -24.78
CA LEU A 8 -6.20 -4.86 -24.59
C LEU A 8 -6.14 -5.32 -23.13
N PHE A 9 -4.96 -5.28 -22.50
CA PHE A 9 -4.77 -5.60 -21.09
C PHE A 9 -5.65 -4.70 -20.19
N ARG A 10 -5.65 -3.39 -20.44
CA ARG A 10 -6.54 -2.46 -19.71
C ARG A 10 -8.01 -2.79 -19.94
N HIS A 11 -8.40 -3.06 -21.18
CA HIS A 11 -9.79 -3.28 -21.55
C HIS A 11 -10.38 -4.58 -21.02
N TYR A 12 -9.59 -5.66 -20.96
CA TYR A 12 -10.11 -7.00 -20.63
C TYR A 12 -9.66 -7.52 -19.27
N ILE A 13 -8.54 -7.03 -18.73
CA ILE A 13 -7.93 -7.59 -17.53
C ILE A 13 -7.88 -6.57 -16.40
N TRP A 14 -7.36 -5.37 -16.64
CA TRP A 14 -7.09 -4.41 -15.56
C TRP A 14 -8.29 -3.53 -15.20
N LEU A 15 -8.53 -2.44 -15.93
CA LEU A 15 -9.70 -1.57 -15.80
C LEU A 15 -9.92 -0.86 -17.13
N ARG A 16 -11.10 -1.06 -17.73
CA ARG A 16 -11.43 -0.44 -19.03
C ARG A 16 -11.49 1.08 -18.89
N ASP A 17 -12.18 1.55 -17.87
CA ASP A 17 -12.27 2.96 -17.49
C ASP A 17 -12.01 3.11 -15.98
N PRO A 18 -10.81 3.56 -15.56
CA PRO A 18 -10.49 3.71 -14.14
C PRO A 18 -11.30 4.82 -13.46
N PHE A 19 -11.89 5.77 -14.20
CA PHE A 19 -12.61 6.91 -13.62
C PHE A 19 -14.10 6.63 -13.38
N ALA A 20 -14.65 5.57 -13.99
CA ALA A 20 -16.06 5.22 -13.89
C ALA A 20 -16.49 4.71 -12.50
N HIS A 21 -15.55 4.48 -11.58
CA HIS A 21 -15.79 3.72 -10.36
C HIS A 21 -15.60 4.51 -9.05
N ASN A 22 -15.47 5.83 -9.13
CA ASN A 22 -15.30 6.68 -7.94
C ASN A 22 -16.49 6.59 -6.95
N HIS A 23 -17.68 6.24 -7.46
CA HIS A 23 -18.89 6.02 -6.64
C HIS A 23 -18.76 4.83 -5.67
N LEU A 24 -17.80 3.92 -5.87
CA LEU A 24 -17.58 2.79 -4.96
C LEU A 24 -17.08 3.26 -3.59
N LEU A 25 -16.37 4.39 -3.52
CA LEU A 25 -16.02 5.00 -2.24
C LEU A 25 -17.29 5.43 -1.50
N ASP A 26 -18.25 6.05 -2.19
CA ASP A 26 -19.52 6.46 -1.59
C ASP A 26 -20.33 5.25 -1.08
N ALA A 27 -20.26 4.11 -1.77
CA ALA A 27 -20.85 2.84 -1.30
C ALA A 27 -20.21 2.32 -0.01
N VAL A 28 -18.89 2.47 0.16
CA VAL A 28 -18.20 2.15 1.43
C VAL A 28 -18.64 3.10 2.54
N LEU A 29 -18.72 4.40 2.25
CA LEU A 29 -19.11 5.43 3.23
C LEU A 29 -20.56 5.27 3.70
N ALA A 30 -21.42 4.75 2.84
CA ALA A 30 -22.82 4.43 3.12
C ALA A 30 -23.02 3.17 3.97
N HIS A 31 -21.97 2.37 4.22
CA HIS A 31 -22.11 1.16 5.03
C HIS A 31 -22.58 1.52 6.46
N PRO A 32 -23.64 0.85 6.96
CA PRO A 32 -24.19 1.16 8.28
C PRO A 32 -23.20 0.77 9.38
N GLY A 33 -23.12 1.62 10.40
CA GLY A 33 -22.29 1.39 11.57
C GLY A 33 -21.27 2.50 11.83
N HIS A 34 -20.65 2.42 13.01
CA HIS A 34 -19.62 3.34 13.46
C HIS A 34 -18.42 2.50 13.90
N PRO A 35 -17.51 2.16 12.98
CA PRO A 35 -16.31 1.42 13.35
C PRO A 35 -15.45 2.26 14.31
N ASP A 36 -14.83 1.61 15.30
CA ASP A 36 -13.92 2.28 16.24
C ASP A 36 -12.66 2.83 15.55
N LEU A 37 -12.31 2.25 14.40
CA LEU A 37 -11.17 2.63 13.58
C LEU A 37 -11.44 2.32 12.10
N VAL A 38 -10.95 3.17 11.20
CA VAL A 38 -10.95 2.95 9.75
C VAL A 38 -9.54 3.16 9.22
N VAL A 39 -9.05 2.21 8.43
CA VAL A 39 -7.75 2.34 7.76
C VAL A 39 -7.95 2.28 6.25
N ALA A 40 -7.48 3.31 5.55
CA ALA A 40 -7.34 3.28 4.08
C ALA A 40 -5.86 3.11 3.71
N ASN A 41 -5.56 2.07 2.96
CA ASN A 41 -4.20 1.59 2.77
C ASN A 41 -3.61 2.03 1.42
N GLY A 42 -3.42 3.33 1.21
CA GLY A 42 -2.74 3.91 0.04
C GLY A 42 -3.57 4.04 -1.25
N ASP A 43 -2.99 4.75 -2.22
CA ASP A 43 -3.47 5.02 -3.59
C ASP A 43 -4.80 5.78 -3.65
N PHE A 44 -4.79 7.00 -3.11
CA PHE A 44 -5.94 7.91 -3.13
C PHE A 44 -6.03 8.73 -4.43
N SER A 45 -4.89 8.98 -5.06
CA SER A 45 -4.79 9.82 -6.25
C SER A 45 -5.08 9.06 -7.54
N CYS A 46 -5.73 9.75 -8.48
CA CYS A 46 -5.70 9.39 -9.89
C CYS A 46 -4.41 9.94 -10.52
N ASP A 47 -3.26 9.35 -10.18
CA ASP A 47 -1.90 9.76 -10.60
C ASP A 47 -1.73 9.76 -12.13
N SER A 48 -2.07 10.87 -12.77
CA SER A 48 -2.09 11.05 -14.23
C SER A 48 -0.72 11.35 -14.81
N GLY A 49 0.10 12.11 -14.08
CA GLY A 49 1.45 12.52 -14.46
C GLY A 49 2.54 11.55 -14.00
N PHE A 50 2.20 10.53 -13.22
CA PHE A 50 3.13 9.53 -12.67
C PHE A 50 4.19 10.12 -11.72
N ILE A 51 3.96 11.33 -11.22
CA ILE A 51 4.83 12.04 -10.27
C ILE A 51 4.17 12.18 -8.90
N GLY A 52 2.99 11.61 -8.69
CA GLY A 52 2.25 11.66 -7.44
C GLY A 52 1.68 13.04 -7.12
N VAL A 53 1.45 13.32 -5.85
CA VAL A 53 0.60 14.46 -5.42
C VAL A 53 1.31 15.82 -5.45
N SER A 54 2.51 15.92 -6.01
CA SER A 54 3.05 17.19 -6.48
C SER A 54 2.39 17.66 -7.78
N GLU A 55 1.73 16.77 -8.53
CA GLU A 55 0.85 17.16 -9.63
C GLU A 55 -0.49 17.68 -9.07
N PRO A 56 -0.96 18.88 -9.45
CA PRO A 56 -2.20 19.46 -8.92
C PRO A 56 -3.45 18.57 -9.09
N ALA A 57 -3.57 17.88 -10.23
CA ALA A 57 -4.71 16.99 -10.49
C ALA A 57 -4.69 15.74 -9.58
N ALA A 58 -3.52 15.11 -9.43
CA ALA A 58 -3.34 13.97 -8.53
C ALA A 58 -3.60 14.39 -7.07
N GLN A 59 -3.12 15.57 -6.67
CA GLN A 59 -3.36 16.14 -5.35
C GLN A 59 -4.84 16.40 -5.09
N GLN A 60 -5.56 17.00 -6.05
CA GLN A 60 -6.98 17.29 -5.92
C GLN A 60 -7.78 15.99 -5.74
N SER A 61 -7.54 14.99 -6.59
CA SER A 61 -8.25 13.71 -6.49
C SER A 61 -8.01 12.99 -5.16
N ALA A 62 -6.77 12.97 -4.68
CA ALA A 62 -6.46 12.44 -3.36
C ALA A 62 -7.12 13.23 -2.23
N ARG A 63 -7.14 14.57 -2.34
CA ARG A 63 -7.78 15.46 -1.36
C ARG A 63 -9.27 15.15 -1.25
N GLU A 64 -9.96 14.99 -2.38
CA GLU A 64 -11.39 14.66 -2.42
C GLU A 64 -11.67 13.31 -1.72
N ALA A 65 -10.91 12.27 -2.03
CA ALA A 65 -11.06 10.95 -1.41
C ALA A 65 -10.80 11.01 0.11
N LEU A 66 -9.70 11.64 0.53
CA LEU A 66 -9.32 11.75 1.93
C LEU A 66 -10.30 12.63 2.73
N GLN A 67 -10.81 13.71 2.15
CA GLN A 67 -11.80 14.57 2.80
C GLN A 67 -13.12 13.84 3.03
N LYS A 68 -13.59 13.05 2.07
CA LYS A 68 -14.79 12.21 2.27
C LYS A 68 -14.61 11.24 3.44
N LEU A 69 -13.46 10.56 3.51
CA LEU A 69 -13.13 9.63 4.61
C LEU A 69 -13.04 10.35 5.97
N ARG A 70 -12.34 11.48 6.03
CA ARG A 70 -12.23 12.30 7.24
C ARG A 70 -13.57 12.87 7.69
N HIS A 71 -14.40 13.33 6.76
CA HIS A 71 -15.73 13.83 7.09
C HIS A 71 -16.60 12.74 7.71
N ARG A 72 -16.54 11.52 7.18
CA ARG A 72 -17.37 10.40 7.65
C ARG A 72 -16.90 9.77 8.97
N PHE A 73 -15.58 9.67 9.17
CA PHE A 73 -15.00 8.88 10.27
C PHE A 73 -14.20 9.71 11.27
N GLY A 74 -13.86 10.96 10.94
CA GLY A 74 -13.18 11.88 11.85
C GLY A 74 -11.88 11.30 12.41
N PRO A 75 -11.65 11.39 13.74
CA PRO A 75 -10.43 10.88 14.38
C PRO A 75 -10.24 9.36 14.33
N ALA A 76 -11.27 8.58 13.95
CA ALA A 76 -11.14 7.14 13.79
C ALA A 76 -10.40 6.76 12.49
N PHE A 77 -10.23 7.71 11.56
CA PHE A 77 -9.61 7.48 10.27
C PHE A 77 -8.09 7.59 10.31
N HIS A 78 -7.42 6.56 9.79
CA HIS A 78 -5.99 6.53 9.54
C HIS A 78 -5.72 6.14 8.08
N ALA A 79 -4.65 6.68 7.52
CA ALA A 79 -4.26 6.43 6.13
C ALA A 79 -2.77 6.07 6.05
N THR A 80 -2.41 5.20 5.13
CA THR A 80 -1.01 4.98 4.72
C THR A 80 -0.77 5.55 3.33
N PHE A 81 0.49 5.76 2.99
CA PHE A 81 0.87 6.22 1.66
C PHE A 81 0.83 5.07 0.66
N GLY A 82 0.27 5.33 -0.51
CA GLY A 82 0.46 4.51 -1.70
C GLY A 82 1.72 4.88 -2.48
N ASP A 83 2.07 4.07 -3.47
CA ASP A 83 3.12 4.43 -4.43
C ASP A 83 2.66 5.54 -5.38
N HIS A 84 1.35 5.62 -5.63
CA HIS A 84 0.78 6.71 -6.42
C HIS A 84 0.84 8.06 -5.71
N GLU A 85 0.85 8.12 -4.38
CA GLU A 85 1.03 9.41 -3.68
C GLU A 85 2.42 10.00 -3.89
N LEU A 86 3.47 9.17 -4.01
CA LEU A 86 4.86 9.62 -4.11
C LEU A 86 5.39 9.71 -5.55
N GLY A 87 4.64 9.14 -6.50
CA GLY A 87 5.03 9.05 -7.89
C GLY A 87 5.82 7.78 -8.19
N LYS A 88 5.61 7.25 -9.39
CA LYS A 88 6.19 6.00 -9.87
C LYS A 88 6.16 6.00 -11.39
N ARG A 89 7.20 5.47 -12.04
CA ARG A 89 7.22 5.45 -13.50
C ARG A 89 6.04 4.67 -14.07
N SER A 90 5.48 5.25 -15.14
CA SER A 90 4.44 4.65 -15.97
C SER A 90 4.81 3.23 -16.40
N LEU A 91 3.80 2.43 -16.76
CA LEU A 91 4.03 1.04 -17.19
C LEU A 91 4.97 0.93 -18.40
N ASP A 92 4.94 1.89 -19.32
CA ASP A 92 5.85 1.95 -20.47
C ASP A 92 7.24 2.56 -20.12
N GLY A 93 7.42 3.03 -18.89
CA GLY A 93 8.69 3.47 -18.30
C GLY A 93 9.18 4.84 -18.74
N LYS A 94 8.37 5.59 -19.49
CA LYS A 94 8.76 6.84 -20.16
C LYS A 94 8.46 8.11 -19.37
N SER A 95 7.52 8.05 -18.43
CA SER A 95 7.03 9.22 -17.71
C SER A 95 6.98 8.95 -16.21
N GLY A 96 7.06 10.03 -15.42
CA GLY A 96 6.94 9.99 -13.98
C GLY A 96 8.21 9.59 -13.23
N GLY A 97 7.99 9.07 -12.03
CA GLY A 97 9.02 8.70 -11.07
C GLY A 97 8.78 9.37 -9.72
N LEU A 98 9.52 8.90 -8.71
CA LEU A 98 9.41 9.40 -7.36
C LEU A 98 9.78 10.89 -7.31
N ARG A 99 9.06 11.68 -6.53
CA ARG A 99 9.35 13.10 -6.26
C ARG A 99 9.32 13.42 -4.77
N LEU A 100 10.36 14.06 -4.25
CA LEU A 100 10.37 14.51 -2.85
C LEU A 100 9.27 15.55 -2.61
N ALA A 101 9.02 16.41 -3.59
CA ALA A 101 7.90 17.36 -3.55
C ALA A 101 6.54 16.66 -3.30
N SER A 102 6.34 15.44 -3.80
CA SER A 102 5.12 14.67 -3.54
C SER A 102 5.07 14.10 -2.12
N PHE A 103 6.22 13.72 -1.55
CA PHE A 103 6.30 13.34 -0.15
C PHE A 103 5.97 14.52 0.79
N ASP A 104 6.49 15.70 0.48
CA ASP A 104 6.23 16.92 1.23
C ASP A 104 4.74 17.31 1.10
N ALA A 105 4.21 17.37 -0.13
CA ALA A 105 2.80 17.70 -0.38
C ALA A 105 1.84 16.68 0.26
N ALA A 106 2.14 15.38 0.22
CA ALA A 106 1.32 14.37 0.89
C ALA A 106 1.19 14.63 2.40
N GLN A 107 2.24 15.13 3.05
CA GLN A 107 2.19 15.50 4.46
C GLN A 107 1.52 16.85 4.69
N SER A 108 2.05 17.92 4.08
CA SER A 108 1.63 19.29 4.37
C SER A 108 0.25 19.62 3.84
N GLU A 109 -0.11 19.10 2.67
CA GLU A 109 -1.34 19.45 1.97
C GLU A 109 -2.44 18.42 2.16
N LEU A 110 -2.08 17.15 2.21
CA LEU A 110 -3.03 16.05 2.35
C LEU A 110 -3.11 15.52 3.78
N GLY A 111 -2.22 15.91 4.69
CA GLY A 111 -2.24 15.46 6.09
C GLY A 111 -2.03 13.96 6.25
N LEU A 112 -1.28 13.33 5.34
CA LEU A 112 -0.90 11.93 5.45
C LEU A 112 0.32 11.80 6.36
N GLU A 113 0.24 10.91 7.35
CA GLU A 113 1.36 10.60 8.24
C GLU A 113 2.18 9.44 7.66
N PRO A 114 3.49 9.59 7.42
CA PRO A 114 4.31 8.52 6.85
C PRO A 114 4.42 7.29 7.76
N PHE A 115 4.19 7.49 9.05
CA PHE A 115 4.24 6.47 10.08
C PHE A 115 3.25 6.81 11.18
N TRP A 116 2.42 5.85 11.57
CA TRP A 116 1.51 5.99 12.71
C TRP A 116 1.36 4.67 13.46
N THR A 117 0.99 4.76 14.73
CA THR A 117 0.62 3.59 15.53
C THR A 117 -0.68 3.83 16.29
N LYS A 118 -1.43 2.75 16.54
CA LYS A 118 -2.63 2.79 17.37
C LYS A 118 -2.68 1.54 18.24
N ARG A 119 -2.73 1.73 19.57
CA ARG A 119 -2.88 0.63 20.54
C ARG A 119 -4.37 0.41 20.84
N ILE A 120 -4.81 -0.85 20.81
CA ILE A 120 -6.14 -1.31 21.23
C ILE A 120 -5.95 -2.54 22.10
N GLY A 121 -5.87 -2.33 23.42
CA GLY A 121 -5.50 -3.40 24.36
C GLY A 121 -4.15 -4.03 23.98
N ARG A 122 -4.12 -5.34 23.73
CA ARG A 122 -2.93 -6.09 23.26
C ARG A 122 -2.62 -5.93 21.77
N TYR A 123 -3.50 -5.30 20.99
CA TYR A 123 -3.24 -5.03 19.59
C TYR A 123 -2.46 -3.73 19.40
N LEU A 124 -1.39 -3.79 18.60
CA LEU A 124 -0.70 -2.63 18.07
C LEU A 124 -0.88 -2.60 16.55
N LEU A 125 -1.61 -1.60 16.08
CA LEU A 125 -1.77 -1.33 14.65
C LEU A 125 -0.65 -0.37 14.23
N ILE A 126 0.00 -0.67 13.12
CA ILE A 126 1.17 0.06 12.62
C ILE A 126 0.95 0.38 11.15
N GLY A 127 0.93 1.66 10.78
CA GLY A 127 0.92 2.11 9.40
C GLY A 127 2.31 2.54 8.95
N VAL A 128 2.73 2.05 7.79
CA VAL A 128 4.05 2.37 7.21
C VAL A 128 3.94 2.81 5.75
N THR A 129 4.89 3.63 5.31
CA THR A 129 5.05 4.01 3.92
C THR A 129 5.92 2.98 3.20
N SER A 130 5.28 2.02 2.53
CA SER A 130 5.96 0.92 1.82
C SER A 130 7.00 1.40 0.81
N THR A 131 6.73 2.51 0.11
CA THR A 131 7.64 3.08 -0.90
C THR A 131 8.97 3.56 -0.30
N LEU A 132 8.96 4.10 0.93
CA LEU A 132 10.20 4.47 1.64
C LEU A 132 11.01 3.22 2.00
N ILE A 133 10.36 2.19 2.53
CA ILE A 133 11.01 0.93 2.89
C ILE A 133 11.63 0.28 1.64
N ALA A 134 10.84 0.18 0.57
CA ALA A 134 11.19 -0.40 -0.72
C ALA A 134 12.01 0.54 -1.63
N PHE A 135 12.48 1.69 -1.14
CA PHE A 135 13.23 2.65 -1.95
C PHE A 135 14.37 2.02 -2.78
N PRO A 136 15.13 1.00 -2.33
CA PRO A 136 16.14 0.38 -3.19
C PRO A 136 15.60 -0.17 -4.53
N VAL A 137 14.31 -0.53 -4.59
CA VAL A 137 13.65 -0.94 -5.84
C VAL A 137 13.25 0.27 -6.68
N TYR A 138 12.80 1.33 -6.03
CA TYR A 138 12.31 2.58 -6.62
C TYR A 138 13.39 3.60 -6.96
N ALA A 139 14.59 3.47 -6.41
CA ALA A 139 15.70 4.42 -6.56
C ALA A 139 16.05 4.75 -8.02
N PRO A 140 16.01 3.80 -8.98
CA PRO A 140 16.23 4.13 -10.39
C PRO A 140 15.14 5.00 -11.03
N GLU A 141 14.04 5.26 -10.33
CA GLU A 141 12.91 6.07 -10.77
C GLU A 141 12.90 7.47 -10.17
N ALA A 142 13.70 7.71 -9.11
CA ALA A 142 13.89 9.03 -8.53
C ALA A 142 14.79 9.92 -9.40
N LEU A 143 14.68 11.24 -9.21
CA LEU A 143 15.64 12.19 -9.76
C LEU A 143 17.01 12.01 -9.08
N ALA A 144 18.10 12.22 -9.82
CA ALA A 144 19.45 11.98 -9.30
C ALA A 144 19.76 12.88 -8.10
N GLU A 145 19.34 14.14 -8.18
CA GLU A 145 19.44 15.17 -7.14
C GLU A 145 18.60 14.86 -5.89
N GLU A 146 17.56 14.02 -6.00
CA GLU A 146 16.67 13.67 -4.89
C GLU A 146 17.08 12.39 -4.15
N ILE A 147 18.01 11.59 -4.69
CA ILE A 147 18.37 10.26 -4.15
C ILE A 147 18.78 10.34 -2.67
N GLU A 148 19.60 11.32 -2.30
CA GLU A 148 20.07 11.47 -0.92
C GLU A 148 18.95 11.88 0.03
N GLY A 149 17.96 12.67 -0.44
CA GLY A 149 16.77 13.00 0.34
C GLY A 149 15.94 11.75 0.62
N TRP A 150 15.72 10.92 -0.39
CA TRP A 150 14.99 9.65 -0.23
C TRP A 150 15.69 8.67 0.71
N LYS A 151 17.03 8.55 0.64
CA LYS A 151 17.80 7.72 1.57
C LYS A 151 17.62 8.17 3.02
N ARG A 152 17.71 9.48 3.29
CA ARG A 152 17.48 10.03 4.64
C ARG A 152 16.07 9.75 5.15
N LEU A 153 15.05 9.94 4.30
CA LEU A 153 13.66 9.63 4.67
C LEU A 153 13.48 8.14 4.98
N ARG A 154 14.04 7.26 4.15
CA ARG A 154 14.02 5.81 4.40
C ARG A 154 14.69 5.45 5.71
N GLU A 155 15.89 5.96 5.96
CA GLU A 155 16.65 5.66 7.17
C GLU A 155 15.87 6.05 8.43
N LYS A 156 15.33 7.28 8.46
CA LYS A 156 14.46 7.76 9.53
C LYS A 156 13.24 6.83 9.71
N HIS A 157 12.60 6.44 8.61
CA HIS A 157 11.41 5.61 8.66
C HIS A 157 11.70 4.19 9.17
N LEU A 158 12.81 3.58 8.74
CA LEU A 158 13.24 2.27 9.25
C LEU A 158 13.60 2.32 10.74
N ALA A 159 14.24 3.40 11.19
CA ALA A 159 14.52 3.60 12.61
C ALA A 159 13.23 3.71 13.45
N GLN A 160 12.20 4.42 12.96
CA GLN A 160 10.89 4.49 13.62
C GLN A 160 10.22 3.11 13.71
N ILE A 161 10.27 2.34 12.62
CA ILE A 161 9.72 0.99 12.58
C ILE A 161 10.45 0.08 13.58
N ALA A 162 11.79 0.04 13.52
CA ALA A 162 12.60 -0.76 14.44
C ALA A 162 12.28 -0.42 15.91
N ALA A 163 12.24 0.87 16.24
CA ALA A 163 11.92 1.34 17.59
C ALA A 163 10.52 0.90 18.07
N VAL A 164 9.52 0.87 17.19
CA VAL A 164 8.18 0.39 17.56
C VAL A 164 8.15 -1.12 17.71
N PHE A 165 8.74 -1.86 16.78
CA PHE A 165 8.79 -3.32 16.86
C PHE A 165 9.57 -3.83 18.08
N SER A 166 10.58 -3.09 18.56
CA SER A 166 11.28 -3.43 19.81
C SER A 166 10.43 -3.28 21.07
N THR A 167 9.29 -2.57 21.01
CA THR A 167 8.37 -2.42 22.15
C THR A 167 7.33 -3.54 22.26
N LEU A 168 7.25 -4.44 21.28
CA LEU A 168 6.25 -5.51 21.26
C LEU A 168 6.54 -6.57 22.33
N GLU A 169 5.64 -6.66 23.31
CA GLU A 169 5.70 -7.67 24.35
C GLU A 169 5.36 -9.07 23.81
N LYS A 170 5.60 -10.11 24.62
CA LYS A 170 5.33 -11.51 24.25
C LYS A 170 3.87 -11.76 23.89
N ASN A 171 2.94 -11.06 24.54
CA ASN A 171 1.50 -11.24 24.38
C ASN A 171 0.86 -10.17 23.49
N ASP A 172 1.66 -9.28 22.89
CA ASP A 172 1.15 -8.30 21.94
C ASP A 172 0.89 -8.95 20.59
N ARG A 173 -0.06 -8.36 19.85
CA ARG A 173 -0.42 -8.71 18.48
C ARG A 173 -0.26 -7.49 17.60
N ALA A 174 0.49 -7.62 16.51
CA ALA A 174 0.71 -6.54 15.57
C ALA A 174 -0.14 -6.73 14.31
N LEU A 175 -0.85 -5.68 13.91
CA LEU A 175 -1.46 -5.55 12.58
C LEU A 175 -0.68 -4.50 11.80
N LEU A 176 -0.01 -4.94 10.75
CA LEU A 176 0.82 -4.06 9.92
C LEU A 176 0.06 -3.64 8.66
N PHE A 177 -0.09 -2.35 8.44
CA PHE A 177 -0.66 -1.77 7.21
C PHE A 177 0.48 -1.27 6.34
N CYS A 178 0.69 -1.97 5.22
CA CYS A 178 1.80 -1.74 4.30
C CYS A 178 1.25 -1.87 2.88
N HIS A 179 1.10 -0.77 2.15
CA HIS A 179 0.43 -0.78 0.85
C HIS A 179 1.06 -1.75 -0.17
N ASP A 180 2.35 -1.57 -0.48
CA ASP A 180 3.07 -2.39 -1.45
C ASP A 180 3.90 -3.50 -0.76
N PRO A 181 3.64 -4.80 -1.04
CA PRO A 181 4.37 -5.91 -0.44
C PRO A 181 5.85 -5.97 -0.84
N THR A 182 6.29 -5.20 -1.84
CA THR A 182 7.72 -5.05 -2.20
C THR A 182 8.56 -4.54 -1.02
N ALA A 183 7.93 -3.90 -0.02
CA ALA A 183 8.59 -3.45 1.21
C ALA A 183 8.96 -4.58 2.18
N LEU A 184 8.19 -5.67 2.20
CA LEU A 184 8.31 -6.71 3.25
C LEU A 184 9.69 -7.36 3.33
N PRO A 185 10.39 -7.67 2.22
CA PRO A 185 11.74 -8.22 2.28
C PRO A 185 12.74 -7.27 2.95
N TYR A 186 12.57 -5.96 2.81
CA TYR A 186 13.42 -4.95 3.45
C TYR A 186 13.03 -4.72 4.91
N LEU A 187 11.75 -4.89 5.28
CA LEU A 187 11.37 -4.97 6.69
C LEU A 187 11.99 -6.19 7.38
N TRP A 188 12.06 -7.32 6.67
CA TRP A 188 12.66 -8.55 7.18
C TRP A 188 14.16 -8.43 7.43
N GLU A 189 14.83 -7.41 6.89
CA GLU A 189 16.25 -7.12 7.17
C GLU A 189 16.46 -6.48 8.55
N LEU A 190 15.40 -5.96 9.20
CA LEU A 190 15.48 -5.37 10.53
C LEU A 190 15.43 -6.46 11.61
N PRO A 191 16.45 -6.57 12.50
CA PRO A 191 16.47 -7.56 13.57
C PRO A 191 15.25 -7.48 14.50
N GLU A 192 14.77 -6.28 14.78
CA GLU A 192 13.61 -6.03 15.65
C GLU A 192 12.32 -6.60 15.03
N VAL A 193 12.16 -6.49 13.70
CA VAL A 193 11.02 -7.06 12.98
C VAL A 193 11.11 -8.58 12.95
N GLN A 194 12.29 -9.15 12.71
CA GLN A 194 12.50 -10.59 12.76
C GLN A 194 12.19 -11.16 14.15
N ALA A 195 12.71 -10.51 15.20
CA ALA A 195 12.48 -10.89 16.58
C ALA A 195 10.99 -10.83 16.95
N ALA A 196 10.26 -9.87 16.41
CA ALA A 196 8.82 -9.68 16.63
C ALA A 196 7.91 -10.47 15.68
N ALA A 197 8.44 -11.20 14.70
CA ALA A 197 7.67 -11.94 13.70
C ALA A 197 6.54 -12.83 14.28
N PRO A 198 6.73 -13.52 15.43
CA PRO A 198 5.65 -14.29 16.04
C PRO A 198 4.43 -13.44 16.45
N ARG A 199 4.66 -12.16 16.81
CA ARG A 199 3.63 -11.20 17.22
C ARG A 199 2.93 -10.55 16.03
N ILE A 200 3.51 -10.57 14.83
CA ILE A 200 2.82 -10.10 13.62
C ILE A 200 1.67 -11.05 13.36
N GLU A 201 0.45 -10.60 13.55
CA GLU A 201 -0.73 -11.42 13.36
C GLU A 201 -1.15 -11.42 11.88
N LYS A 202 -1.22 -10.24 11.30
CA LYS A 202 -1.52 -10.02 9.89
C LYS A 202 -0.81 -8.78 9.37
N THR A 203 -0.43 -8.84 8.10
CA THR A 203 0.00 -7.66 7.34
C THR A 203 -1.00 -7.40 6.23
N ILE A 204 -1.70 -6.28 6.29
CA ILE A 204 -2.70 -5.87 5.33
C ILE A 204 -1.99 -5.08 4.23
N ILE A 205 -2.06 -5.62 3.01
CA ILE A 205 -1.51 -4.99 1.81
C ILE A 205 -2.61 -4.49 0.89
N GLY A 206 -2.28 -3.48 0.09
CA GLY A 206 -3.06 -3.02 -1.05
C GLY A 206 -2.32 -3.36 -2.34
N HIS A 207 -2.12 -2.35 -3.19
CA HIS A 207 -1.27 -2.30 -4.38
C HIS A 207 -1.58 -3.29 -5.53
N LEU A 208 -1.89 -4.55 -5.23
CA LEU A 208 -2.10 -5.61 -6.23
C LEU A 208 -3.52 -5.62 -6.82
N HIS A 209 -4.45 -4.88 -6.20
CA HIS A 209 -5.85 -4.65 -6.58
C HIS A 209 -6.77 -5.89 -6.59
N THR A 210 -6.28 -7.09 -6.90
CA THR A 210 -7.07 -8.30 -7.10
C THR A 210 -6.38 -9.56 -6.56
N GLN A 211 -7.17 -10.53 -6.10
CA GLN A 211 -6.66 -11.80 -5.59
C GLN A 211 -5.94 -12.64 -6.66
N LEU A 212 -6.27 -12.41 -7.93
CA LEU A 212 -5.59 -13.05 -9.04
C LEU A 212 -4.11 -12.68 -9.07
N ILE A 213 -3.81 -11.38 -9.02
CA ILE A 213 -2.42 -10.90 -9.04
C ILE A 213 -1.68 -11.39 -7.82
N TRP A 214 -2.29 -11.32 -6.62
CA TRP A 214 -1.70 -11.88 -5.41
C TRP A 214 -1.31 -13.36 -5.55
N THR A 215 -2.24 -14.19 -6.02
CA THR A 215 -2.02 -15.64 -6.17
C THR A 215 -0.92 -15.92 -7.19
N LYS A 216 -0.87 -15.17 -8.30
CA LYS A 216 0.21 -15.28 -9.29
C LYS A 216 1.54 -14.81 -8.73
N SER A 217 1.57 -13.78 -7.90
CA SER A 217 2.78 -13.31 -7.23
C SER A 217 3.38 -14.39 -6.33
N LEU A 218 2.55 -15.13 -5.60
CA LEU A 218 3.01 -16.26 -4.78
C LEU A 218 3.55 -17.41 -5.62
N LEU A 219 2.91 -17.73 -6.75
CA LEU A 219 3.36 -18.79 -7.66
C LEU A 219 4.72 -18.45 -8.29
N LEU A 220 4.97 -17.17 -8.56
CA LEU A 220 6.22 -16.67 -9.13
C LEU A 220 7.27 -16.30 -8.08
N ALA A 221 7.03 -16.58 -6.80
CA ALA A 221 7.93 -16.19 -5.71
C ALA A 221 9.31 -16.87 -5.82
N GLY A 222 10.36 -16.05 -5.94
CA GLY A 222 11.74 -16.49 -6.15
C GLY A 222 12.18 -16.51 -7.62
N MET A 223 11.35 -16.04 -8.56
CA MET A 223 11.76 -15.95 -9.96
C MET A 223 13.00 -15.04 -10.13
N PRO A 224 13.86 -15.26 -11.15
CA PRO A 224 14.99 -14.38 -11.42
C PRO A 224 14.56 -12.94 -11.71
N SER A 225 15.35 -11.97 -11.26
CA SER A 225 15.14 -10.56 -11.63
C SER A 225 15.50 -10.33 -13.10
N ILE A 226 14.66 -9.58 -13.82
CA ILE A 226 14.83 -9.27 -15.25
C ILE A 226 15.22 -7.79 -15.39
N SER A 227 16.49 -7.51 -15.68
CA SER A 227 17.02 -6.13 -15.71
C SER A 227 16.92 -5.43 -17.08
N PHE A 228 16.79 -6.19 -18.17
CA PHE A 228 16.95 -5.67 -19.54
C PHE A 228 15.64 -5.30 -20.26
N MET A 229 14.47 -5.57 -19.68
CA MET A 229 13.16 -5.34 -20.31
C MET A 229 12.45 -4.06 -19.82
N GLY A 230 13.20 -3.05 -19.41
CA GLY A 230 12.67 -1.76 -18.95
C GLY A 230 12.32 -1.69 -17.47
N GLY A 231 11.99 -0.48 -16.99
CA GLY A 231 11.84 -0.17 -15.56
C GLY A 231 10.75 -0.96 -14.85
N SER A 232 9.57 -1.07 -15.45
CA SER A 232 8.42 -1.78 -14.88
C SER A 232 8.68 -3.27 -14.70
N ILE A 233 9.21 -3.94 -15.73
CA ILE A 233 9.52 -5.39 -15.65
C ILE A 233 10.63 -5.64 -14.64
N ARG A 234 11.66 -4.78 -14.59
CA ARG A 234 12.72 -4.85 -13.57
C ARG A 234 12.17 -4.73 -12.16
N ARG A 235 11.29 -3.76 -11.90
CA ARG A 235 10.67 -3.55 -10.58
C ARG A 235 9.81 -4.76 -10.18
N MET A 236 8.91 -5.21 -11.04
CA MET A 236 8.03 -6.35 -10.76
C MET A 236 8.82 -7.64 -10.53
N SER A 237 9.78 -7.94 -11.40
CA SER A 237 10.61 -9.15 -11.26
C SER A 237 11.50 -9.12 -10.02
N ARG A 238 12.01 -7.95 -9.60
CA ARG A 238 12.73 -7.79 -8.32
C ARG A 238 11.83 -8.03 -7.11
N ALA A 239 10.60 -7.52 -7.14
CA ALA A 239 9.62 -7.78 -6.08
C ALA A 239 9.33 -9.29 -5.96
N LEU A 240 9.05 -9.95 -7.09
CA LEU A 240 8.77 -11.39 -7.14
C LEU A 240 9.97 -12.25 -6.76
N HIS A 241 11.19 -11.83 -7.12
CA HIS A 241 12.43 -12.50 -6.72
C HIS A 241 12.55 -12.65 -5.20
N ARG A 242 12.11 -11.64 -4.45
CA ARG A 242 12.15 -11.63 -2.98
C ARG A 242 10.82 -11.99 -2.31
N ALA A 243 9.79 -12.35 -3.06
CA ALA A 243 8.45 -12.59 -2.50
C ALA A 243 8.37 -13.78 -1.52
N ARG A 244 9.40 -14.65 -1.47
CA ARG A 244 9.49 -15.69 -0.44
C ARG A 244 9.63 -15.11 0.98
N ASP A 245 10.22 -13.92 1.10
CA ASP A 245 10.38 -13.20 2.36
C ASP A 245 9.06 -12.61 2.88
N TRP A 246 7.95 -12.74 2.12
CA TRP A 246 6.62 -12.28 2.57
C TRP A 246 5.98 -13.25 3.57
N ARG A 247 6.41 -14.52 3.60
CA ARG A 247 5.80 -15.57 4.43
C ARG A 247 5.69 -15.21 5.93
N PRO A 248 6.73 -14.65 6.59
CA PRO A 248 6.65 -14.30 8.01
C PRO A 248 5.57 -13.26 8.35
N PHE A 249 5.15 -12.46 7.37
CA PHE A 249 4.24 -11.32 7.57
C PHE A 249 2.75 -11.71 7.55
N LYS A 250 2.41 -12.97 7.25
CA LYS A 250 1.02 -13.48 7.24
C LYS A 250 0.09 -12.56 6.44
N VAL A 251 0.49 -12.27 5.21
CA VAL A 251 -0.11 -11.25 4.35
C VAL A 251 -1.60 -11.51 4.08
N LEU A 252 -2.40 -10.45 4.16
CA LEU A 252 -3.79 -10.37 3.72
C LEU A 252 -3.90 -9.26 2.68
N LEU A 253 -4.28 -9.61 1.45
CA LEU A 253 -4.61 -8.60 0.43
C LEU A 253 -6.00 -8.00 0.71
N CYS A 254 -6.04 -6.70 0.94
CA CYS A 254 -7.24 -5.89 0.74
C CYS A 254 -7.25 -5.43 -0.73
N PRO A 255 -8.18 -5.91 -1.57
CA PRO A 255 -8.23 -5.49 -2.96
C PRO A 255 -8.54 -3.99 -3.06
N SER A 256 -8.36 -3.42 -4.26
CA SER A 256 -8.92 -2.09 -4.52
C SER A 256 -10.45 -2.17 -4.49
N LEU A 257 -11.13 -1.04 -4.31
CA LEU A 257 -12.59 -1.04 -4.29
C LEU A 257 -13.20 -1.60 -5.58
N THR A 258 -12.50 -1.45 -6.71
CA THR A 258 -12.94 -1.94 -8.02
C THR A 258 -12.54 -3.39 -8.32
N GLY A 259 -11.49 -3.88 -7.67
CA GLY A 259 -10.78 -5.08 -8.11
C GLY A 259 -10.23 -4.91 -9.53
N SER A 260 -10.31 -5.98 -10.31
CA SER A 260 -9.95 -6.03 -11.73
C SER A 260 -11.18 -6.04 -12.66
N GLU A 261 -10.98 -5.69 -13.93
CA GLU A 261 -12.01 -5.78 -14.98
C GLU A 261 -12.45 -7.23 -15.20
N LEU A 262 -11.50 -8.16 -15.16
CA LEU A 262 -11.74 -9.57 -15.43
C LEU A 262 -12.60 -10.24 -14.35
N LEU A 263 -12.30 -9.97 -13.07
CA LEU A 263 -12.92 -10.69 -11.96
C LEU A 263 -13.96 -9.87 -11.20
N LYS A 264 -13.93 -8.52 -11.32
CA LYS A 264 -14.77 -7.61 -10.56
C LYS A 264 -14.74 -7.91 -9.05
N ASP A 265 -13.57 -8.28 -8.54
CA ASP A 265 -13.33 -8.82 -7.21
C ASP A 265 -12.97 -7.74 -6.18
N GLY A 266 -13.51 -6.54 -6.37
CA GLY A 266 -13.26 -5.39 -5.50
C GLY A 266 -14.02 -5.47 -4.19
N GLY A 267 -13.55 -4.71 -3.20
CA GLY A 267 -14.22 -4.65 -1.90
C GLY A 267 -13.32 -4.12 -0.79
N TYR A 268 -13.75 -4.35 0.45
CA TYR A 268 -13.02 -3.98 1.66
C TYR A 268 -13.23 -5.02 2.76
N TYR A 269 -12.51 -4.88 3.86
CA TYR A 269 -12.68 -5.74 5.04
C TYR A 269 -13.21 -4.95 6.23
N THR A 270 -14.03 -5.62 7.03
CA THR A 270 -14.22 -5.28 8.44
C THR A 270 -13.43 -6.27 9.30
N ALA A 271 -12.81 -5.79 10.37
CA ALA A 271 -12.12 -6.63 11.33
C ALA A 271 -12.72 -6.46 12.72
N ARG A 272 -12.92 -7.57 13.44
CA ARG A 272 -13.25 -7.55 14.86
C ARG A 272 -12.01 -7.98 15.65
N LEU A 273 -11.58 -7.13 16.58
CA LEU A 273 -10.42 -7.37 17.44
C LEU A 273 -10.91 -7.70 18.86
N ASP A 274 -10.23 -8.61 19.53
CA ASP A 274 -10.37 -8.83 20.96
C ASP A 274 -9.27 -8.05 21.71
N PRO A 275 -9.57 -6.95 22.41
CA PRO A 275 -8.55 -6.15 23.09
C PRO A 275 -7.71 -6.94 24.11
N SER A 276 -8.20 -8.06 24.63
CA SER A 276 -7.42 -8.90 25.56
C SER A 276 -6.31 -9.70 24.86
N GLY A 277 -6.39 -9.84 23.53
CA GLY A 277 -5.43 -10.60 22.72
C GLY A 277 -5.55 -12.11 22.87
N ILE A 278 -6.63 -12.61 23.49
CA ILE A 278 -6.87 -14.05 23.61
C ILE A 278 -7.28 -14.58 22.23
N ASP A 279 -8.30 -13.98 21.63
CA ASP A 279 -8.81 -14.36 20.32
C ASP A 279 -8.09 -13.62 19.18
N PRO A 280 -7.81 -14.31 18.05
CA PRO A 280 -7.29 -13.67 16.86
C PRO A 280 -8.32 -12.75 16.20
N ALA A 281 -7.83 -11.76 15.46
CA ALA A 281 -8.62 -10.84 14.67
C ALA A 281 -9.43 -11.60 13.61
N VAL A 282 -10.74 -11.33 13.58
CA VAL A 282 -11.66 -11.93 12.61
C VAL A 282 -11.91 -10.94 11.49
N PHE A 283 -11.43 -11.26 10.29
CA PHE A 283 -11.61 -10.46 9.09
C PHE A 283 -12.79 -10.97 8.27
N ARG A 284 -13.70 -10.06 7.90
CA ARG A 284 -14.83 -10.35 6.99
C ARG A 284 -14.71 -9.46 5.76
N PHE A 285 -14.67 -10.09 4.60
CA PHE A 285 -14.66 -9.41 3.31
C PHE A 285 -16.07 -8.97 2.92
N HIS A 286 -16.17 -7.75 2.38
CA HIS A 286 -17.38 -7.15 1.83
C HIS A 286 -17.14 -6.83 0.36
N PRO A 287 -17.65 -7.65 -0.57
CA PRO A 287 -17.49 -7.39 -1.99
C PRO A 287 -18.30 -6.15 -2.40
N LEU A 288 -17.75 -5.38 -3.33
CA LEU A 288 -18.44 -4.24 -3.94
C LEU A 288 -18.85 -4.60 -5.38
N PRO A 289 -20.16 -4.65 -5.69
CA PRO A 289 -20.61 -5.00 -7.03
C PRO A 289 -20.23 -3.93 -8.07
N ARG A 290 -19.82 -4.38 -9.26
CA ARG A 290 -19.51 -3.56 -10.45
C ARG A 290 -20.33 -3.97 -11.67
#